data_AF-A0A554VKT9-F1
#
_entry.id   AF-A0A554VKT9-F1
#
_cell.length_a   1.000
_cell.length_b   1.000
_cell.length_c   1.000
_cell.angle_alpha   90.00
_cell.angle_beta   90.00
_cell.angle_gamma   90.00
#
_symmetry.space_group_name_H-M   'P 1'
#
loop_
_entity.id
_entity.type
_entity.pdbx_description
1 polymer ?
#
loop_
_entity_poly.entity_id
_entity_poly.type
_entity_poly.pdbx_seq_one_letter_code
_entity_poly.pdbx_strand_id
1 'polypeptide(L)'
;MDKILSPIKSRVLQYLDFQGIPKKMFFEKTGISPSNFKGKGGISEIGGEKIVSILTIFKNLDPSWLLLGEGNMIKKTKESTNQSVISEENTIEAIVTNKILKSISPFFTDIKKEMNMVIKGLGELRLDLDDIKEDYDMVKKEEGKEEDY
;
A
#
# COMPACT_ATOMS: atom_id res chain seq x y z
N MET A 1 -1.72 -4.24 -20.10
CA MET A 1 -0.73 -5.32 -19.90
C MET A 1 -0.23 -5.23 -18.48
N ASP A 2 -0.45 -6.27 -17.68
CA ASP A 2 0.16 -6.37 -16.37
C ASP A 2 1.68 -6.31 -16.51
N LYS A 3 2.29 -5.38 -15.79
CA LYS A 3 3.74 -5.19 -15.82
C LYS A 3 4.35 -6.41 -15.14
N ILE A 4 4.97 -7.30 -15.90
CA ILE A 4 5.72 -8.42 -15.34
C ILE A 4 6.95 -7.84 -14.63
N LEU A 5 7.01 -8.00 -13.30
CA LEU A 5 8.17 -7.66 -12.47
C LEU A 5 8.79 -8.95 -11.92
N SER A 6 10.11 -8.94 -11.68
CA SER A 6 10.74 -10.01 -10.91
C SER A 6 10.14 -10.11 -9.49
N PRO A 7 10.12 -11.31 -8.88
CA PRO A 7 9.44 -11.55 -7.61
C PRO A 7 9.88 -10.60 -6.49
N ILE A 8 11.19 -10.37 -6.35
CA ILE A 8 11.73 -9.47 -5.33
C ILE A 8 11.25 -8.04 -5.57
N LYS A 9 11.28 -7.56 -6.82
CA LYS A 9 10.83 -6.19 -7.15
C LYS A 9 9.33 -6.02 -6.95
N SER A 10 8.53 -7.05 -7.26
CA SER A 10 7.10 -7.07 -6.96
C SER A 10 6.87 -6.92 -5.45
N ARG A 11 7.60 -7.68 -4.62
CA ARG A 11 7.51 -7.61 -3.16
C ARG A 11 7.98 -6.27 -2.57
N VAL A 12 9.00 -5.64 -3.16
CA VAL A 12 9.37 -4.26 -2.80
C VAL A 12 8.20 -3.31 -3.03
N LEU A 13 7.56 -3.37 -4.20
CA LEU A 13 6.43 -2.49 -4.51
C LEU A 13 5.23 -2.74 -3.57
N GLN A 14 4.95 -3.99 -3.22
CA GLN A 14 3.93 -4.36 -2.24
C GLN A 14 4.25 -3.78 -0.85
N TYR A 15 5.50 -3.86 -0.41
CA TYR A 15 5.93 -3.27 0.86
C TYR A 15 5.76 -1.74 0.88
N LEU A 16 6.12 -1.06 -0.20
CA LEU A 16 5.96 0.39 -0.30
C LEU A 16 4.49 0.81 -0.23
N ASP A 17 3.63 0.07 -0.92
CA ASP A 17 2.18 0.30 -0.90
C ASP A 17 1.60 0.09 0.51
N PHE A 18 1.96 -1.02 1.15
CA PHE A 18 1.55 -1.35 2.52
C PHE A 18 1.98 -0.29 3.55
N GLN A 19 3.16 0.29 3.39
CA GLN A 19 3.69 1.32 4.30
C GLN A 19 3.27 2.74 3.91
N GLY A 20 2.55 2.94 2.80
CA GLY A 20 2.24 4.26 2.26
C GLY A 20 3.48 5.07 1.84
N ILE A 21 4.57 4.40 1.47
CA ILE A 21 5.83 5.04 1.08
C ILE A 21 5.79 5.39 -0.42
N PRO A 22 5.92 6.68 -0.80
CA PRO A 22 5.97 7.04 -2.20
C PRO A 22 7.19 6.45 -2.92
N LYS A 23 7.01 5.93 -4.14
CA LYS A 23 8.12 5.35 -4.94
C LYS A 23 9.29 6.32 -5.14
N LYS A 24 9.00 7.61 -5.28
CA LYS A 24 10.03 8.67 -5.38
C LYS A 24 10.96 8.66 -4.17
N MET A 25 10.39 8.63 -2.96
CA MET A 25 11.14 8.58 -1.71
C MET A 25 11.98 7.30 -1.62
N PHE A 26 11.44 6.16 -2.03
CA PHE A 26 12.19 4.91 -2.10
C PHE A 26 13.43 5.03 -2.98
N PHE A 27 13.30 5.56 -4.21
CA PHE A 27 14.42 5.71 -5.13
C PHE A 27 15.48 6.68 -4.59
N GLU A 28 15.04 7.79 -3.98
CA GLU A 28 15.95 8.78 -3.37
C GLU A 28 16.71 8.19 -2.18
N LYS A 29 16.04 7.48 -1.26
CA LYS A 29 16.71 6.91 -0.10
C LYS A 29 17.65 5.76 -0.45
N THR A 30 17.23 4.88 -1.35
CA THR A 30 18.01 3.67 -1.71
C THR A 30 19.12 3.94 -2.73
N GLY A 31 19.08 5.09 -3.40
CA GLY A 31 19.94 5.38 -4.55
C GLY A 31 19.63 4.52 -5.79
N ILE A 32 18.55 3.73 -5.76
CA ILE A 32 18.20 2.84 -6.88
C ILE A 32 17.48 3.66 -7.94
N SER A 33 18.03 3.68 -9.16
CA SER A 33 17.39 4.39 -10.28
C SER A 33 16.03 3.77 -10.64
N PRO A 34 15.00 4.59 -10.96
CA PRO A 34 13.67 4.11 -11.40
C PRO A 34 13.69 3.18 -12.61
N SER A 35 14.72 3.24 -13.46
CA SER A 35 14.88 2.34 -14.60
C SER A 35 15.00 0.87 -14.18
N ASN A 36 15.44 0.59 -12.95
CA ASN A 36 15.49 -0.77 -12.39
C ASN A 36 14.12 -1.41 -12.17
N PHE A 37 13.04 -0.62 -12.17
CA PHE A 37 11.67 -1.04 -11.94
C PHE A 37 10.76 -0.79 -13.15
N LYS A 38 11.34 -0.43 -14.31
CA LYS A 38 10.60 -0.12 -15.55
C LYS A 38 11.20 -0.89 -16.73
N GLY A 39 10.37 -1.19 -17.74
CA GLY A 39 10.79 -1.89 -18.96
C GLY A 39 11.56 -3.18 -18.66
N LYS A 40 12.65 -3.42 -19.40
CA LYS A 40 13.55 -4.57 -19.18
C LYS A 40 14.10 -4.64 -17.75
N GLY A 41 14.39 -3.49 -17.16
CA GLY A 41 14.83 -3.40 -15.77
C GLY A 41 13.81 -3.99 -14.81
N GLY A 42 12.51 -3.73 -15.00
CA GLY A 42 11.45 -4.29 -14.16
C GLY A 42 11.38 -5.83 -14.17
N ILE A 43 11.64 -6.45 -15.33
CA ILE A 43 11.57 -7.90 -15.53
C ILE A 43 12.80 -8.60 -14.99
N SER A 44 13.99 -8.00 -15.17
CA SER A 44 15.25 -8.56 -14.66
C SER A 44 15.27 -8.66 -13.13
N GLU A 45 16.08 -9.57 -12.60
CA GLU A 45 16.33 -9.64 -11.16
C GLU A 45 17.02 -8.39 -10.62
N ILE A 46 16.96 -8.21 -9.29
CA ILE A 46 17.64 -7.11 -8.60
C ILE A 46 19.00 -7.59 -8.09
N GLY A 47 20.05 -6.78 -8.29
CA GLY A 47 21.39 -7.13 -7.83
C GLY A 47 21.53 -7.10 -6.31
N GLY A 48 22.43 -7.93 -5.76
CA GLY A 48 22.63 -8.09 -4.31
C GLY A 48 22.91 -6.79 -3.56
N GLU A 49 23.75 -5.90 -4.11
CA GLU A 49 24.03 -4.58 -3.49
C GLU A 49 22.77 -3.74 -3.28
N LYS A 50 21.82 -3.81 -4.22
CA LYS A 50 20.55 -3.09 -4.13
C LYS A 50 19.64 -3.71 -3.06
N ILE A 51 19.66 -5.04 -2.92
CA ILE A 51 18.95 -5.73 -1.84
C ILE A 51 19.51 -5.29 -0.48
N VAL A 52 20.83 -5.24 -0.33
CA VAL A 52 21.49 -4.76 0.89
C VAL A 52 21.09 -3.31 1.21
N SER A 53 21.10 -2.42 0.21
CA SER A 53 20.63 -1.03 0.36
C SER A 53 19.19 -0.96 0.88
N ILE A 54 18.28 -1.72 0.26
CA ILE A 54 16.87 -1.80 0.65
C ILE A 54 16.74 -2.25 2.12
N LEU A 55 17.36 -3.38 2.50
CA LEU A 55 17.25 -3.94 3.85
C LEU A 55 17.96 -3.08 4.93
N THR A 56 18.93 -2.26 4.53
CA THR A 56 19.62 -1.33 5.43
C THR A 56 18.74 -0.12 5.77
N ILE A 57 18.03 0.40 4.78
CA ILE A 57 17.17 1.59 4.93
C ILE A 57 15.84 1.21 5.57
N PHE A 58 15.22 0.14 5.09
CA PHE A 58 13.93 -0.35 5.56
C PHE A 58 14.12 -1.48 6.57
N LYS A 59 14.65 -1.12 7.74
CA LYS A 59 15.07 -2.11 8.76
C LYS A 59 13.94 -3.02 9.25
N ASN A 60 12.70 -2.56 9.15
CA ASN A 60 11.51 -3.34 9.53
C ASN A 60 11.08 -4.35 8.45
N LEU A 61 11.59 -4.29 7.22
CA LEU A 61 11.30 -5.26 6.17
C LEU A 61 12.01 -6.59 6.47
N ASP A 62 11.27 -7.69 6.42
CA ASP A 62 11.80 -9.03 6.64
C ASP A 62 12.53 -9.57 5.40
N PRO A 63 13.80 -10.02 5.54
CA PRO A 63 14.56 -10.57 4.41
C PRO A 63 13.99 -11.87 3.85
N SER A 64 13.45 -12.76 4.70
CA SER A 64 12.89 -14.03 4.26
C SER A 64 11.63 -13.79 3.42
N TRP A 65 10.79 -12.85 3.84
CA TRP A 65 9.64 -12.46 3.04
C TRP A 65 10.07 -11.80 1.72
N LEU A 66 11.05 -10.89 1.75
CA LEU A 66 11.53 -10.20 0.54
C LEU A 66 12.15 -11.17 -0.48
N LEU A 67 12.96 -12.13 -0.04
CA LEU A 67 13.75 -13.00 -0.90
C LEU A 67 13.00 -14.27 -1.29
N LEU A 68 12.33 -14.91 -0.34
CA LEU A 68 11.70 -16.22 -0.50
C LEU A 68 10.18 -16.10 -0.64
N GLY A 69 9.57 -15.01 -0.18
CA GLY A 69 8.11 -14.89 -0.10
C GLY A 69 7.51 -15.63 1.09
N GLU A 70 8.34 -16.00 2.06
CA GLU A 70 7.95 -16.77 3.23
C GLU A 70 7.85 -15.88 4.48
N GLY A 71 6.91 -16.20 5.37
CA GLY A 71 6.73 -15.47 6.63
C GLY A 71 6.00 -14.13 6.47
N ASN A 72 6.26 -13.21 7.40
CA ASN A 72 5.60 -11.90 7.43
C ASN A 72 6.45 -10.84 6.75
N MET A 73 5.82 -9.92 6.03
CA MET A 73 6.49 -8.79 5.38
C MET A 73 7.28 -7.91 6.35
N ILE A 74 6.69 -7.63 7.51
CA ILE A 74 7.31 -6.80 8.55
C ILE A 74 7.89 -7.71 9.61
N LYS A 75 9.15 -7.46 9.98
CA LYS A 75 9.79 -8.09 11.13
C LYS A 75 8.92 -7.86 12.35
N LYS A 76 8.58 -8.92 13.06
CA LYS A 76 8.10 -8.80 14.44
C LYS A 76 9.25 -8.16 15.21
N THR A 77 9.07 -6.94 15.68
CA THR A 77 9.99 -6.31 16.61
C THR A 77 10.07 -7.24 17.81
N LYS A 78 11.18 -7.96 17.95
CA LYS A 78 11.55 -8.49 19.25
C LYS A 78 11.94 -7.27 20.07
N GLU A 79 10.97 -6.64 20.71
CA GLU A 79 11.26 -5.92 21.94
C GLU A 79 12.03 -6.92 22.80
N SER A 80 13.22 -6.54 23.23
CA SER A 80 14.20 -7.35 23.96
C SER A 80 13.54 -8.33 24.93
N THR A 81 13.23 -9.51 24.45
CA THR A 81 12.86 -10.65 25.26
C THR A 81 13.80 -11.74 24.83
N ASN A 82 14.75 -12.00 25.74
CA ASN A 82 15.59 -13.18 25.71
C ASN A 82 14.75 -14.37 25.24
N GLN A 83 15.31 -15.11 24.29
CA GLN A 83 14.75 -16.37 23.87
C GLN A 83 14.49 -17.22 25.11
N SER A 84 13.22 -17.48 25.39
CA SER A 84 12.82 -18.80 25.84
C SER A 84 11.80 -19.31 24.85
N VAL A 85 12.14 -20.47 24.28
CA VAL A 85 11.17 -21.42 23.74
C VAL A 85 10.00 -21.49 24.71
N ILE A 86 8.79 -21.10 24.29
CA ILE A 86 7.58 -21.48 24.98
C ILE A 86 6.56 -21.89 23.93
N SER A 87 6.27 -23.18 24.02
CA SER A 87 5.11 -23.93 23.56
C SER A 87 3.79 -23.17 23.72
N GLU A 88 2.74 -23.71 23.13
CA GLU A 88 1.35 -23.29 23.27
C GLU A 88 0.92 -23.18 24.75
N GLU A 89 1.22 -22.05 25.39
CA GLU A 89 0.70 -21.75 26.72
C GLU A 89 0.15 -20.32 26.76
N ASN A 90 -1.13 -20.26 27.11
CA ASN A 90 -1.90 -19.07 27.34
C ASN A 90 -1.22 -18.18 28.39
N THR A 91 -0.37 -17.25 27.97
CA THR A 91 0.03 -16.16 28.85
C THR A 91 -1.19 -15.28 29.13
N ILE A 92 -1.35 -14.83 30.38
CA ILE A 92 -2.45 -13.94 30.77
C ILE A 92 -2.50 -12.71 29.86
N GLU A 93 -1.33 -12.22 29.44
CA GLU A 93 -1.18 -11.14 28.47
C GLU A 93 -1.81 -11.46 27.11
N ALA A 94 -1.61 -12.67 26.58
CA ALA A 94 -2.21 -13.10 25.32
C ALA A 94 -3.74 -13.27 25.43
N ILE A 95 -4.24 -13.77 26.57
CA ILE A 95 -5.70 -13.87 26.82
C ILE A 95 -6.32 -12.48 26.90
N VAL A 96 -5.72 -11.57 27.68
CA VAL A 96 -6.20 -10.20 27.86
C VAL A 96 -6.20 -9.46 26.51
N THR A 97 -5.11 -9.58 25.76
CA THR A 97 -4.99 -8.98 24.42
C THR A 97 -6.06 -9.52 23.47
N ASN A 98 -6.26 -10.84 23.40
CA ASN A 98 -7.29 -11.44 22.55
C ASN A 98 -8.72 -11.07 22.96
N LYS A 99 -8.99 -10.95 24.26
CA LYS A 99 -10.30 -10.54 24.76
C LYS A 99 -10.59 -9.08 24.39
N ILE A 100 -9.61 -8.20 24.58
CA ILE A 100 -9.70 -6.79 24.17
C ILE A 100 -9.91 -6.70 22.66
N LEU A 101 -9.12 -7.42 21.86
CA LEU A 101 -9.25 -7.42 20.40
C LEU A 101 -10.63 -7.88 19.93
N LYS A 102 -11.18 -8.95 20.52
CA LYS A 102 -12.53 -9.43 20.21
C LYS A 102 -13.61 -8.41 20.58
N SER A 103 -13.43 -7.68 21.68
CA SER A 103 -14.36 -6.61 22.08
C SER A 103 -14.29 -5.39 21.16
N ILE A 104 -13.11 -5.04 20.63
CA ILE A 104 -12.93 -3.84 19.80
C ILE A 104 -13.18 -4.10 18.30
N SER A 105 -12.98 -5.34 17.82
CA SER A 105 -13.16 -5.70 16.40
C SER A 105 -14.52 -5.32 15.79
N PRO A 106 -15.66 -5.45 16.50
CA PRO A 106 -16.96 -5.03 15.97
C PRO A 106 -17.00 -3.52 15.67
N PHE A 107 -16.50 -2.69 16.58
CA PHE A 107 -16.43 -1.23 16.40
C PHE A 107 -15.62 -0.85 15.16
N PHE A 108 -14.45 -1.48 14.95
CA PHE A 108 -13.67 -1.26 13.74
C PHE A 108 -14.41 -1.67 12.47
N THR A 109 -15.24 -2.70 12.55
CA THR A 109 -16.04 -3.18 11.42
C THR A 109 -17.13 -2.17 11.07
N ASP A 110 -17.81 -1.62 12.06
CA ASP A 110 -18.85 -0.59 11.88
C ASP A 110 -18.26 0.71 11.32
N ILE A 111 -17.15 1.19 11.87
CA ILE A 111 -16.43 2.37 11.35
C ILE A 111 -16.03 2.17 9.89
N LYS A 112 -15.49 0.99 9.54
CA LYS A 112 -15.14 0.67 8.15
C LYS A 112 -16.37 0.70 7.23
N LYS A 113 -17.50 0.18 7.71
CA LYS A 113 -18.75 0.16 6.93
C LYS A 113 -19.25 1.58 6.66
N GLU A 114 -19.28 2.44 7.69
CA GLU A 114 -19.67 3.84 7.55
C GLU A 114 -18.75 4.60 6.58
N MET A 115 -17.43 4.43 6.72
CA MET A 115 -16.46 5.06 5.83
C MET A 115 -16.65 4.62 4.37
N ASN A 116 -16.93 3.34 4.13
CA ASN A 116 -17.21 2.84 2.79
C ASN A 116 -18.50 3.42 2.20
N MET A 117 -19.54 3.64 3.02
CA MET A 117 -20.77 4.31 2.58
C MET A 117 -20.50 5.76 2.16
N VAL A 118 -19.70 6.49 2.95
CA VAL A 118 -19.30 7.87 2.60
C VAL A 118 -18.48 7.91 1.31
N ILE A 119 -17.50 7.02 1.15
CA ILE A 119 -16.69 6.93 -0.08
C ILE A 119 -17.59 6.68 -1.29
N LYS A 120 -18.58 5.79 -1.16
CA LYS A 120 -19.54 5.52 -2.24
C LYS A 120 -20.36 6.76 -2.59
N GLY A 121 -20.93 7.45 -1.60
CA GLY A 121 -21.72 8.66 -1.84
C GLY A 121 -20.91 9.80 -2.48
N LEU A 122 -19.64 9.96 -2.10
CA LEU A 122 -18.73 10.92 -2.76
C LEU A 122 -18.45 10.54 -4.23
N GLY A 123 -18.42 9.25 -4.55
CA GLY A 123 -18.28 8.76 -5.92
C GLY A 123 -19.49 9.10 -6.78
N GLU A 124 -20.70 8.90 -6.26
CA GLU A 124 -21.96 9.24 -6.94
C GLU A 124 -22.06 10.74 -7.20
N LEU A 125 -21.85 11.57 -6.16
CA LEU A 125 -21.88 13.04 -6.31
C LEU A 125 -20.84 13.56 -7.31
N ARG A 126 -19.69 12.90 -7.42
CA ARG A 126 -18.68 13.26 -8.41
C ARG A 126 -19.17 13.03 -9.84
N LEU A 127 -19.90 11.95 -10.09
CA LEU A 127 -20.49 11.67 -11.41
C LEU A 127 -21.52 12.75 -11.76
N ASP A 128 -22.43 13.07 -10.83
CA ASP A 128 -23.43 14.13 -11.03
C ASP A 128 -22.77 15.49 -11.36
N LEU A 129 -21.64 15.81 -10.71
CA LEU A 129 -20.88 17.03 -10.99
C LEU A 129 -20.19 17.01 -12.36
N ASP A 130 -19.77 15.86 -12.84
CA ASP A 130 -19.15 15.72 -14.15
C ASP A 130 -20.23 15.86 -15.25
N ASP A 131 -21.41 15.27 -15.06
CA ASP A 131 -22.57 15.42 -15.95
C ASP A 131 -23.02 16.89 -16.06
N ILE A 132 -23.16 17.59 -14.92
CA ILE A 132 -23.54 19.03 -14.90
C ILE A 132 -22.51 19.89 -15.64
N LYS A 133 -21.22 19.56 -15.56
CA LYS A 133 -20.19 20.32 -16.29
C LYS A 133 -20.28 20.08 -17.79
N GLU A 134 -20.56 18.86 -18.22
CA GLU A 134 -20.77 18.55 -19.64
C GLU A 134 -21.96 19.35 -20.19
N ASP A 135 -23.08 19.36 -19.48
CA ASP A 135 -24.26 20.15 -19.84
C ASP A 135 -23.94 21.66 -19.92
N TYR A 136 -23.23 22.20 -18.92
CA TYR A 136 -22.80 23.61 -18.91
C TYR A 136 -21.90 23.96 -20.11
N ASP A 137 -20.93 23.09 -20.40
CA ASP A 137 -20.01 23.28 -21.54
C ASP A 137 -20.73 23.18 -22.89
N MET A 138 -21.82 22.40 -22.99
CA MET A 138 -22.68 22.35 -24.17
C MET A 138 -23.46 23.64 -24.36
N VAL A 139 -24.17 24.12 -23.33
CA VAL A 139 -24.96 25.36 -23.39
C VAL A 139 -24.06 26.56 -23.75
N LYS A 140 -22.89 26.67 -23.12
CA LYS A 140 -21.94 27.76 -23.40
C LYS A 140 -21.40 27.74 -24.84
N LYS A 141 -21.30 26.57 -25.47
CA LYS A 141 -20.91 26.45 -26.89
C LYS A 141 -22.03 26.82 -27.84
N GLU A 142 -23.29 26.70 -27.42
CA GLU A 142 -24.46 27.10 -28.22
C GLU A 142 -24.66 28.62 -28.17
N GLU A 143 -24.58 29.23 -26.98
CA GLU A 143 -24.68 30.71 -26.81
C GLU A 143 -23.59 31.46 -27.61
N GLY A 144 -22.36 30.94 -27.64
CA GLY A 144 -21.26 31.54 -28.42
C GLY A 144 -21.39 31.43 -29.95
N LYS A 145 -22.38 30.70 -30.48
CA LYS A 145 -22.65 30.62 -31.93
C LYS A 145 -23.75 31.58 -32.40
N GLU A 146 -24.56 32.13 -31.49
CA GLU A 146 -25.63 33.06 -31.82
C GLU A 146 -25.17 34.53 -31.93
N GLU A 147 -23.97 34.87 -31.43
CA GLU A 147 -23.44 36.25 -31.46
C GLU A 147 -22.69 36.62 -32.77
N ASP A 148 -22.53 35.70 -33.72
CA ASP A 148 -21.77 35.88 -34.98
C ASP A 148 -22.64 36.13 -36.23
N TYR A 149 -23.92 36.51 -36.07
CA TYR A 149 -24.85 36.87 -37.17
C TYR A 149 -25.34 38.32 -37.11
#